data_AF-A0A937SVV6-F1
#
_entry.id   AF-A0A937SVV6-F1
#
_cell.length_a   1.000
_cell.length_b   1.000
_cell.length_c   1.000
_cell.angle_alpha   90.00
_cell.angle_beta   90.00
_cell.angle_gamma   90.00
#
_symmetry.space_group_name_H-M   'P 1'
#
loop_
_entity.id
_entity.type
_entity.pdbx_description
1 polymer ?
#
loop_
_entity_poly.entity_id
_entity_poly.type
_entity_poly.pdbx_seq_one_letter_code
_entity_poly.pdbx_strand_id
1 'polypeptide(L)'
;MADFEVPELTGEIIIPKVTPGASRHIKQFPAKPELMELNKFLGEKPADWKEKFLLAMEDILKKYKSVRVFLDICVRCGSCTDKCHYFIATGDPRNMPVHRQELMRSVYRKYFTTAGKLIGGLAS
;
A
#
# COMPACT_ATOMS: atom_id res chain seq x y z
N MET A 1 23.88 -11.18 -20.90
CA MET A 1 23.53 -10.31 -19.76
C MET A 1 23.51 -8.89 -20.30
N ALA A 2 22.55 -8.04 -19.90
CA ALA A 2 22.57 -6.66 -20.36
C ALA A 2 23.81 -5.96 -19.78
N ASP A 3 24.57 -5.26 -20.62
CA ASP A 3 25.68 -4.42 -20.18
C ASP A 3 25.10 -3.13 -19.58
N PHE A 4 25.04 -3.06 -18.25
CA PHE A 4 24.69 -1.82 -17.55
C PHE A 4 25.81 -1.45 -16.60
N GLU A 5 26.14 -0.17 -16.56
CA GLU A 5 27.09 0.37 -15.59
C GLU A 5 26.45 0.30 -14.19
N VAL A 6 27.11 -0.41 -13.28
CA VAL A 6 26.69 -0.48 -11.87
C VAL A 6 27.18 0.80 -11.20
N PRO A 7 26.29 1.64 -10.64
CA PRO A 7 26.70 2.85 -9.94
C PRO A 7 27.47 2.50 -8.67
N GLU A 8 28.50 3.28 -8.34
CA GLU A 8 29.17 3.18 -7.05
C GLU A 8 28.22 3.58 -5.91
N LEU A 9 28.17 2.77 -4.85
CA LEU A 9 27.32 3.02 -3.70
C LEU A 9 27.98 4.06 -2.78
N THR A 10 27.66 5.34 -2.98
CA THR A 10 28.19 6.46 -2.18
C THR A 10 27.54 6.57 -0.79
N GLY A 11 26.44 5.87 -0.55
CA GLY A 11 25.65 5.98 0.68
C GLY A 11 24.70 7.19 0.72
N GLU A 12 24.77 8.07 -0.28
CA GLU A 12 23.87 9.21 -0.41
C GLU A 12 22.55 8.79 -1.08
N ILE A 13 21.43 9.08 -0.42
CA ILE A 13 20.10 8.85 -0.99
C ILE A 13 19.67 10.12 -1.72
N ILE A 14 19.59 10.05 -3.05
CA ILE A 14 19.05 11.14 -3.86
C ILE A 14 17.53 11.13 -3.76
N ILE A 15 16.97 12.18 -3.17
CA ILE A 15 15.52 12.32 -2.99
C ILE A 15 14.95 13.00 -4.25
N PRO A 16 14.08 12.32 -5.02
CA PRO A 16 13.48 12.93 -6.20
C PRO A 16 12.47 14.02 -5.81
N LYS A 17 12.25 14.98 -6.72
CA LYS A 17 11.15 15.93 -6.60
C LYS A 17 9.80 15.22 -6.74
N VAL A 18 8.81 15.69 -5.98
CA VAL A 18 7.45 15.17 -6.02
C VAL A 18 6.85 15.45 -7.40
N THR A 19 6.45 14.39 -8.10
CA THR A 19 5.86 14.44 -9.44
C THR A 19 4.53 13.67 -9.43
N PRO A 20 3.39 14.34 -9.21
CA PRO A 20 2.09 13.70 -9.16
C PRO A 20 1.77 12.91 -10.44
N GLY A 21 1.44 11.63 -10.30
CA GLY A 21 1.05 10.78 -11.44
C GLY A 21 2.22 10.24 -12.26
N ALA A 22 3.47 10.42 -11.81
CA ALA A 22 4.65 9.86 -12.48
C ALA A 22 4.54 8.34 -12.70
N SER A 23 3.86 7.60 -11.82
CA SER A 23 3.67 6.15 -11.95
C SER A 23 2.39 5.72 -12.67
N ARG A 24 1.58 6.65 -13.20
CA ARG A 24 0.26 6.32 -13.79
C ARG A 24 0.34 5.40 -15.02
N HIS A 25 1.44 5.49 -15.78
CA HIS A 25 1.67 4.67 -16.97
C HIS A 25 2.24 3.28 -16.64
N ILE A 26 2.70 3.06 -15.42
CA ILE A 26 3.28 1.80 -14.98
C ILE A 26 2.14 0.79 -14.77
N LYS A 27 2.19 -0.34 -15.48
CA LYS A 27 1.27 -1.46 -15.31
C LYS A 27 2.05 -2.70 -14.91
N GLN A 28 1.50 -3.43 -13.93
CA GLN A 28 2.02 -4.75 -13.59
C GLN A 28 1.57 -5.75 -14.65
N PHE A 29 2.49 -6.58 -15.10
CA PHE A 29 2.15 -7.70 -15.98
C PHE A 29 1.48 -8.80 -15.15
N PRO A 30 0.34 -9.35 -15.60
CA PRO A 30 -0.31 -10.44 -14.88
C PRO A 30 0.63 -11.65 -14.82
N ALA A 31 0.65 -12.32 -13.66
CA ALA A 31 1.39 -13.56 -13.51
C ALA A 31 0.76 -14.68 -14.36
N LYS A 32 1.58 -15.66 -14.77
CA LYS A 32 1.07 -16.86 -15.44
C LYS A 32 0.11 -17.62 -14.50
N PRO A 33 -0.99 -18.22 -15.00
CA PRO A 33 -1.95 -18.96 -14.18
C PRO A 33 -1.30 -20.05 -13.30
N GLU A 34 -0.34 -20.79 -13.87
CA GLU A 34 0.44 -21.81 -13.18
C GLU A 34 1.11 -21.29 -11.89
N LEU A 35 1.65 -20.06 -11.94
CA LEU A 35 2.28 -19.43 -10.78
C LEU A 35 1.25 -18.97 -9.75
N MET A 36 0.05 -18.58 -10.19
CA MET A 36 -1.03 -18.21 -9.28
C MET A 36 -1.53 -19.42 -8.50
N GLU A 37 -1.75 -20.56 -9.17
CA GLU A 37 -2.17 -21.81 -8.54
C GLU A 37 -1.14 -22.34 -7.54
N LEU A 38 0.15 -22.33 -7.91
CA LEU A 38 1.23 -22.75 -7.02
C LEU A 38 1.25 -21.95 -5.70
N ASN A 39 0.99 -20.65 -5.78
CA ASN A 39 0.95 -19.75 -4.63
C ASN A 39 -0.42 -19.67 -3.95
N LYS A 40 -1.38 -20.51 -4.37
CA LYS A 40 -2.76 -20.54 -3.85
C LYS A 40 -3.49 -19.20 -4.01
N PHE A 41 -3.11 -18.42 -5.03
CA PHE A 41 -3.83 -17.22 -5.41
C PHE A 41 -4.99 -17.57 -6.35
N LEU A 42 -6.10 -16.86 -6.20
CA LEU A 42 -7.26 -17.02 -7.07
C LEU A 42 -6.94 -16.40 -8.44
N GLY A 43 -7.04 -17.19 -9.51
CA GLY A 43 -6.84 -16.72 -10.89
C GLY A 43 -7.81 -15.61 -11.30
N GLU A 44 -8.99 -15.60 -10.70
CA GLU A 44 -10.01 -14.57 -10.89
C GLU A 44 -10.48 -14.01 -9.55
N LYS A 45 -10.93 -12.75 -9.57
CA LYS A 45 -11.48 -12.11 -8.38
C LYS A 45 -12.85 -12.74 -8.06
N PRO A 46 -13.02 -13.40 -6.90
CA PRO A 46 -14.30 -14.02 -6.56
C PRO A 46 -15.39 -12.97 -6.32
N ALA A 47 -16.66 -13.33 -6.47
CA ALA A 47 -17.77 -12.39 -6.28
C ALA A 47 -17.82 -11.79 -4.86
N ASP A 48 -17.51 -12.61 -3.85
CA ASP A 48 -17.50 -12.29 -2.41
C ASP A 48 -16.12 -11.82 -1.90
N TRP A 49 -15.27 -11.30 -2.80
CA TRP A 49 -13.92 -10.85 -2.46
C TRP A 49 -13.90 -9.82 -1.32
N LYS A 50 -14.91 -8.95 -1.26
CA LYS A 50 -14.99 -7.86 -0.30
C LYS A 50 -15.26 -8.40 1.10
N GLU A 51 -16.22 -9.31 1.22
CA GLU A 51 -16.59 -9.97 2.47
C GLU A 51 -15.42 -10.77 3.00
N LYS A 52 -14.78 -11.58 2.14
CA LYS A 52 -13.55 -12.33 2.49
C LYS A 52 -12.44 -11.42 2.98
N PHE A 53 -12.21 -10.30 2.30
CA PHE A 53 -11.20 -9.33 2.69
C PHE A 53 -11.51 -8.68 4.05
N LEU A 54 -12.76 -8.27 4.28
CA LEU A 54 -13.17 -7.68 5.55
C LEU A 54 -13.04 -8.66 6.72
N LEU A 55 -13.40 -9.92 6.52
CA LEU A 55 -13.22 -10.99 7.51
C LEU A 55 -11.74 -11.21 7.84
N ALA A 56 -10.88 -11.28 6.83
CA ALA A 56 -9.44 -11.42 7.02
C ALA A 56 -8.82 -10.21 7.76
N MET A 57 -9.25 -9.00 7.41
CA MET A 57 -8.81 -7.79 8.09
C MET A 57 -9.29 -7.76 9.55
N GLU A 58 -10.52 -8.22 9.83
CA GLU A 58 -11.03 -8.35 11.19
C GLU A 58 -10.17 -9.29 12.05
N ASP A 59 -9.82 -10.46 11.51
CA ASP A 59 -8.97 -11.44 12.17
C ASP A 59 -7.59 -10.84 12.52
N ILE A 60 -6.96 -10.16 11.55
CA ILE A 60 -5.67 -9.47 11.75
C ILE A 60 -5.77 -8.42 12.86
N LEU A 61 -6.83 -7.59 12.86
CA LEU A 61 -7.00 -6.53 13.85
C LEU A 61 -7.25 -7.08 15.26
N LYS A 62 -7.99 -8.21 15.38
CA LYS A 62 -8.23 -8.90 16.65
C LYS A 62 -6.93 -9.53 17.17
N LYS A 63 -6.19 -10.22 16.30
CA LYS A 63 -4.96 -10.96 16.64
C LYS A 63 -3.80 -10.04 16.96
N TYR A 64 -3.62 -8.94 16.23
CA TYR A 64 -2.44 -8.07 16.34
C TYR A 64 -2.81 -6.66 16.80
N LYS A 65 -2.54 -6.38 18.09
CA LYS A 65 -2.66 -5.02 18.65
C LYS A 65 -1.78 -4.01 17.91
N SER A 66 -0.58 -4.41 17.49
CA SER A 66 0.36 -3.55 16.77
C SER A 66 -0.24 -2.95 15.50
N VAL A 67 -1.02 -3.73 14.74
CA VAL A 67 -1.66 -3.25 13.51
C VAL A 67 -2.65 -2.12 13.83
N ARG A 68 -3.49 -2.28 14.86
CA ARG A 68 -4.39 -1.20 15.32
C ARG A 68 -3.62 0.05 15.72
N VAL A 69 -2.60 -0.12 16.57
CA VAL A 69 -1.77 1.00 17.02
C VAL A 69 -1.12 1.72 15.84
N PHE A 70 -0.52 1.02 14.89
CA PHE A 70 0.13 1.64 13.72
C PHE A 70 -0.85 2.36 12.78
N LEU A 71 -2.10 1.89 12.69
CA LEU A 71 -3.14 2.57 11.92
C LEU A 71 -3.61 3.87 12.59
N ASP A 72 -3.56 3.93 13.92
CA ASP A 72 -4.04 5.08 14.71
C ASP A 72 -2.96 6.14 14.98
N ILE A 73 -1.72 5.74 15.25
CA ILE A 73 -0.64 6.67 15.66
C ILE A 73 -0.07 7.50 14.51
N CYS A 74 -0.32 7.12 13.26
CA CYS A 74 0.26 7.80 12.12
C CYS A 74 -0.28 9.22 11.99
N VAL A 75 0.54 10.22 12.34
CA VAL A 75 0.20 11.65 12.23
C VAL A 75 0.36 12.23 10.82
N ARG A 76 0.72 11.39 9.83
CA ARG A 76 0.95 11.77 8.43
C ARG A 76 2.07 12.80 8.22
N CYS A 77 3.11 12.77 9.04
CA CYS A 77 4.24 13.70 8.96
C CYS A 77 5.11 13.55 7.69
N GLY A 78 5.07 12.39 7.02
CA GLY A 78 5.86 12.16 5.81
C GLY A 78 7.34 11.82 6.06
N SER A 79 7.77 11.59 7.31
CA SER A 79 9.18 11.26 7.62
C SER A 79 9.68 9.95 6.99
N CYS A 80 8.78 9.10 6.52
CA CYS A 80 9.10 7.85 5.84
C CYS A 80 9.28 8.02 4.31
N THR A 81 8.97 9.18 3.75
CA THR A 81 8.90 9.40 2.30
C THR A 81 10.26 9.20 1.62
N ASP A 82 11.30 9.80 2.17
CA ASP A 82 12.67 9.78 1.65
C ASP A 82 13.39 8.44 1.85
N LYS A 83 12.79 7.50 2.60
CA LYS A 83 13.32 6.14 2.81
C LYS A 83 12.66 5.10 1.91
N CYS A 84 11.58 5.47 1.21
CA CYS A 84 10.80 4.52 0.44
C CYS A 84 11.39 4.32 -0.95
N HIS A 85 11.82 3.09 -1.27
CA HIS A 85 12.36 2.75 -2.60
C HIS A 85 11.36 3.03 -3.73
N TYR A 86 10.06 2.83 -3.50
CA TYR A 86 9.04 3.14 -4.50
C TYR A 86 8.90 4.63 -4.77
N PHE A 87 8.99 5.47 -3.74
CA PHE A 87 8.98 6.92 -3.92
C PHE A 87 10.29 7.39 -4.57
N ILE A 88 11.44 6.91 -4.11
CA ILE A 88 12.75 7.25 -4.67
C ILE A 88 12.82 6.92 -6.17
N ALA A 89 12.28 5.76 -6.57
CA ALA A 89 12.31 5.34 -7.97
C ALA A 89 11.34 6.11 -8.88
N THR A 90 10.24 6.65 -8.34
CA THR A 90 9.15 7.21 -9.19
C THR A 90 8.93 8.70 -9.01
N GLY A 91 9.28 9.28 -7.86
CA GLY A 91 8.87 10.62 -7.43
C GLY A 91 7.36 10.77 -7.20
N ASP A 92 6.56 9.70 -7.34
CA ASP A 92 5.10 9.80 -7.27
C ASP A 92 4.62 9.84 -5.80
N PRO A 93 3.88 10.87 -5.37
CA PRO A 93 3.35 10.96 -4.01
C PRO A 93 2.43 9.79 -3.64
N ARG A 94 1.79 9.11 -4.60
CA ARG A 94 0.99 7.90 -4.34
C ARG A 94 1.83 6.71 -3.88
N ASN A 95 3.14 6.74 -4.16
CA ASN A 95 4.09 5.72 -3.74
C ASN A 95 4.76 6.03 -2.40
N MET A 96 4.46 7.17 -1.76
CA MET A 96 4.91 7.47 -0.40
C MET A 96 4.27 6.51 0.62
N PRO A 97 4.99 6.06 1.67
CA PRO A 97 4.43 5.11 2.64
C PRO A 97 3.21 5.64 3.39
N VAL A 98 3.28 6.86 3.96
CA VAL A 98 2.35 7.95 3.62
C VAL A 98 0.97 7.55 3.10
N HIS A 99 0.86 7.80 1.81
CA HIS A 99 -0.35 7.70 1.01
C HIS A 99 -0.76 6.24 0.79
N ARG A 100 0.18 5.30 0.71
CA ARG A 100 -0.13 3.87 0.62
C ARG A 100 -0.86 3.37 1.87
N GLN A 101 -0.40 3.81 3.04
CA GLN A 101 -1.05 3.47 4.31
C GLN A 101 -2.40 4.18 4.47
N GLU A 102 -2.60 5.36 3.87
CA GLU A 102 -3.92 6.03 3.85
C GLU A 102 -4.99 5.18 3.15
N LEU A 103 -4.63 4.42 2.10
CA LEU A 103 -5.56 3.50 1.45
C LEU A 103 -6.04 2.41 2.41
N MET A 104 -5.14 1.81 3.20
CA MET A 104 -5.53 0.83 4.22
C MET A 104 -6.33 1.47 5.36
N ARG A 105 -5.94 2.69 5.78
CA ARG A 105 -6.61 3.42 6.85
C ARG A 105 -8.01 3.92 6.47
N SER A 106 -8.28 4.20 5.20
CA SER A 106 -9.62 4.59 4.74
C SER A 106 -10.60 3.44 4.91
N VAL A 107 -10.21 2.22 4.55
CA VAL A 107 -10.96 0.99 4.79
C VAL A 107 -11.10 0.74 6.31
N TYR A 108 -9.99 0.80 7.06
CA TYR A 108 -9.99 0.59 8.50
C TYR A 108 -11.01 1.49 9.21
N ARG A 109 -10.95 2.80 8.96
CA ARG A 109 -11.87 3.76 9.59
C ARG A 109 -13.30 3.45 9.20
N LYS A 110 -13.59 3.29 7.91
CA LYS A 110 -14.95 3.06 7.40
C LYS A 110 -15.63 1.83 8.00
N TYR A 111 -14.91 0.71 8.12
CA TYR A 111 -15.52 -0.58 8.48
C TYR A 111 -15.26 -1.03 9.92
N PHE A 112 -14.22 -0.52 10.59
CA PHE A 112 -13.77 -1.07 11.88
C PHE A 112 -13.74 -0.07 13.03
N THR A 113 -14.01 1.22 12.80
CA THR A 113 -14.13 2.23 13.87
C THR A 113 -15.58 2.63 14.09
N THR A 114 -15.97 2.88 15.33
CA THR A 114 -17.33 3.33 15.67
C THR A 114 -17.68 4.63 14.95
N ALA A 115 -16.75 5.59 14.94
CA ALA A 115 -16.92 6.86 14.24
C ALA A 115 -17.13 6.66 12.73
N GLY A 116 -16.35 5.81 12.08
CA GLY A 116 -16.51 5.56 10.64
C GLY A 116 -17.75 4.74 10.28
N LYS A 117 -18.24 3.85 11.17
CA LYS A 117 -19.52 3.16 10.96
C LYS A 117 -20.72 4.11 11.04
N LEU A 118 -20.65 5.11 11.92
CA LEU A 118 -21.73 6.08 12.14
C LEU A 118 -21.70 7.27 11.17
N ILE A 119 -20.50 7.74 10.80
CA ILE A 119 -20.28 8.99 10.04
C ILE A 119 -19.76 8.69 8.62
N GLY A 120 -19.57 7.42 8.24
CA GLY A 120 -18.88 7.01 7.02
C GLY A 120 -19.51 7.47 5.69
N GLY A 121 -20.75 7.97 5.71
CA GLY A 121 -21.39 8.63 4.55
C GLY A 121 -21.05 10.11 4.40
N LEU A 122 -20.56 10.77 5.46
CA LEU A 122 -20.20 12.20 5.48
C LEU A 122 -18.70 12.45 5.32
N ALA A 123 -17.87 11.42 5.53
CA ALA A 123 -16.40 11.51 5.51
C ALA A 123 -15.77 11.12 4.16
N SER A 124 -16.50 11.28 3.05
CA SER A 124 -16.03 11.03 1.68
C SER A 124 -15.26 12.21 1.12
#